data_AF-A0A1Y5T6M5-F1
#
_entry.id   AF-A0A1Y5T6M5-F1
#
_cell.length_a   1.000
_cell.length_b   1.000
_cell.length_c   1.000
_cell.angle_alpha   90.00
_cell.angle_beta   90.00
_cell.angle_gamma   90.00
#
_symmetry.space_group_name_H-M   'P 1'
#
loop_
_entity.id
_entity.type
_entity.pdbx_description
1 polymer ?
#
loop_
_entity_poly.entity_id
_entity_poly.type
_entity_poly.pdbx_seq_one_letter_code
_entity_poly.pdbx_strand_id
1 'polypeptide(L)'
;MIRIAASGLALLAATPILAATPTAAVAGELVVERGVCERLIRHVADADVTYRPGVGVRGRAVAPADLDEPRRLRLPEVVTLAIDIPLRELLADPNPRLADVEVAVGTIVYDLESGRFTFDDQPIGADGEVYLAERCRRHGRRGEPD
;
A
#
# COMPACT_ATOMS: atom_id res chain seq x y z
N MET A 1 79.77 -5.13 15.13
CA MET A 1 79.56 -4.65 13.74
C MET A 1 78.83 -5.75 12.99
N ILE A 2 77.58 -5.49 12.54
CA ILE A 2 76.88 -6.03 11.35
C ILE A 2 75.40 -5.65 11.53
N ARG A 3 74.86 -4.94 10.53
CA ARG A 3 73.49 -4.41 10.44
C ARG A 3 72.64 -5.38 9.61
N ILE A 4 71.39 -5.62 9.99
CA ILE A 4 70.35 -6.08 9.06
C ILE A 4 69.09 -5.26 9.32
N ALA A 5 68.75 -4.43 8.35
CA ALA A 5 67.52 -3.64 8.27
C ALA A 5 66.40 -4.53 7.71
N ALA A 6 65.24 -4.55 8.37
CA ALA A 6 64.02 -5.11 7.82
C ALA A 6 63.03 -3.97 7.58
N SER A 7 63.01 -3.49 6.34
CA SER A 7 62.05 -2.53 5.82
C SER A 7 60.68 -3.21 5.69
N GLY A 8 59.79 -2.97 6.65
CA GLY A 8 58.38 -3.34 6.55
C GLY A 8 57.65 -2.34 5.65
N LEU A 9 57.33 -2.76 4.44
CA LEU A 9 56.53 -2.01 3.47
C LEU A 9 55.08 -1.94 3.99
N ALA A 10 54.68 -0.80 4.54
CA ALA A 10 53.31 -0.56 5.00
C ALA A 10 52.39 -0.33 3.79
N LEU A 11 51.56 -1.33 3.45
CA LEU A 11 50.48 -1.20 2.47
C LEU A 11 49.35 -0.36 3.09
N LEU A 12 49.22 0.92 2.71
CA LEU A 12 48.05 1.73 3.03
C LEU A 12 46.84 1.21 2.22
N ALA A 13 45.88 0.57 2.89
CA ALA A 13 44.57 0.29 2.32
C ALA A 13 43.74 1.57 2.33
N ALA A 14 43.51 2.16 1.15
CA ALA A 14 42.59 3.28 0.98
C ALA A 14 41.14 2.76 0.98
N THR A 15 40.45 2.89 2.11
CA THR A 15 39.01 2.62 2.22
C THR A 15 38.21 3.81 1.67
N PRO A 16 37.35 3.61 0.65
CA PRO A 16 36.49 4.67 0.15
C PRO A 16 35.40 4.96 1.19
N ILE A 17 35.33 6.22 1.65
CA ILE A 17 34.26 6.72 2.50
C ILE A 17 33.05 6.93 1.59
N LEU A 18 32.05 6.05 1.69
CA LEU A 18 30.78 6.22 1.01
C LEU A 18 29.99 7.33 1.72
N ALA A 19 29.92 8.51 1.11
CA ALA A 19 29.12 9.61 1.61
C ALA A 19 27.64 9.30 1.40
N ALA A 20 26.93 8.96 2.47
CA ALA A 20 25.48 8.81 2.46
C ALA A 20 24.83 10.19 2.31
N THR A 21 24.26 10.49 1.15
CA THR A 21 23.43 11.68 0.96
C THR A 21 22.10 11.49 1.69
N PRO A 22 21.70 12.39 2.60
CA PRO A 22 20.41 12.29 3.27
C PRO A 22 19.30 12.49 2.23
N THR A 23 18.43 11.50 2.09
CA THR A 23 17.19 11.64 1.32
C THR A 23 16.24 12.52 2.14
N ALA A 24 15.85 13.67 1.59
CA ALA A 24 14.83 14.51 2.20
C ALA A 24 13.48 13.79 2.08
N ALA A 25 12.92 13.37 3.23
CA ALA A 25 11.56 12.87 3.28
C ALA A 25 10.60 14.05 3.10
N VAL A 26 9.76 14.00 2.07
CA VAL A 26 8.65 14.94 1.92
C VAL A 26 7.64 14.63 3.02
N ALA A 27 7.48 15.55 3.96
CA ALA A 27 6.48 15.45 5.01
C ALA A 27 5.12 15.90 4.46
N GLY A 28 4.31 14.96 3.99
CA GLY A 28 2.90 15.17 3.70
C GLY A 28 2.05 14.92 4.95
N GLU A 29 0.97 15.69 5.13
CA GLU A 29 -0.05 15.38 6.11
C GLU A 29 -0.97 14.28 5.57
N LEU A 30 -0.97 13.11 6.21
CA LEU A 30 -1.84 11.99 5.85
C LEU A 30 -3.14 12.06 6.67
N VAL A 31 -4.23 12.45 6.02
CA VAL A 31 -5.57 12.41 6.61
C VAL A 31 -6.19 11.03 6.34
N VAL A 32 -6.51 10.30 7.40
CA VAL A 32 -7.18 8.99 7.31
C VAL A 32 -8.64 9.14 7.70
N GLU A 33 -9.54 8.83 6.78
CA GLU A 33 -10.98 8.86 7.05
C GLU A 33 -11.40 7.79 8.07
N ARG A 34 -12.38 8.08 8.91
CA ARG A 34 -12.88 7.15 9.93
C ARG A 34 -13.33 5.81 9.35
N GLY A 35 -14.07 5.82 8.25
CA GLY A 35 -14.52 4.60 7.55
C GLY A 35 -13.39 3.77 6.94
N VAL A 36 -12.19 4.34 6.77
CA VAL A 36 -10.99 3.58 6.42
C VAL A 36 -10.45 2.85 7.65
N CYS A 37 -10.42 3.50 8.82
CA CYS A 37 -9.99 2.83 10.05
C CYS A 37 -10.90 1.66 10.44
N GLU A 38 -12.23 1.79 10.32
CA GLU A 38 -13.18 0.70 10.61
C GLU A 38 -12.92 -0.57 9.77
N ARG A 39 -12.44 -0.41 8.54
CA ARG A 39 -12.07 -1.53 7.66
C ARG A 39 -10.69 -2.12 8.00
N LEU A 40 -9.74 -1.28 8.41
CA LEU A 40 -8.38 -1.70 8.78
C LEU A 40 -8.32 -2.47 10.10
N ILE A 41 -9.22 -2.17 11.04
CA ILE A 41 -9.36 -2.95 12.27
C ILE A 41 -10.36 -4.09 12.07
N ARG A 42 -9.86 -5.29 11.75
CA ARG A 42 -10.70 -6.49 11.61
C ARG A 42 -11.64 -6.65 12.81
N HIS A 43 -12.94 -6.57 12.56
CA HIS A 43 -13.97 -6.95 13.51
C HIS A 43 -14.15 -8.48 13.46
N VAL A 44 -14.09 -9.12 14.63
CA VAL A 44 -14.46 -10.53 14.79
C VAL A 44 -15.93 -10.54 15.14
N ALA A 45 -16.75 -11.14 14.29
CA ALA A 45 -18.19 -11.18 14.53
C ALA A 45 -18.51 -12.04 15.77
N ASP A 46 -19.48 -11.61 16.56
CA ASP A 46 -19.96 -12.35 17.72
C ASP A 46 -20.59 -13.69 17.30
N ALA A 47 -20.61 -14.68 18.21
CA ALA A 47 -21.10 -16.03 17.90
C ALA A 47 -22.58 -16.09 17.47
N ASP A 48 -23.36 -15.05 17.76
CA ASP A 48 -24.80 -14.96 17.50
C ASP A 48 -25.18 -14.60 16.05
N VAL A 49 -24.21 -14.19 15.21
CA VAL A 49 -24.42 -13.94 13.77
C VAL A 49 -24.24 -15.18 12.88
N THR A 50 -24.23 -16.37 13.48
CA THR A 50 -24.14 -17.63 12.72
C THR A 50 -25.32 -17.75 11.75
N TYR A 51 -25.01 -17.66 10.44
CA TYR A 51 -26.00 -17.71 9.36
C TYR A 51 -26.85 -18.99 9.46
N ARG A 52 -28.18 -18.82 9.41
CA ARG A 52 -29.15 -19.92 9.39
C ARG A 52 -29.86 -19.93 8.03
N PRO A 53 -29.52 -20.90 7.14
CA PRO A 53 -30.15 -20.98 5.82
C PRO A 53 -31.67 -21.07 5.94
N GLY A 54 -32.37 -20.30 5.10
CA GLY A 54 -33.83 -20.38 4.99
C GLY A 54 -34.63 -19.71 6.11
N VAL A 55 -33.99 -19.02 7.07
CA VAL A 55 -34.68 -18.30 8.17
C VAL A 55 -34.25 -16.84 8.21
N GLY A 56 -35.20 -15.93 7.99
CA GLY A 56 -34.95 -14.50 8.08
C GLY A 56 -34.81 -14.01 9.52
N VAL A 57 -34.33 -12.77 9.69
CA VAL A 57 -34.06 -12.13 11.00
C VAL A 57 -35.29 -12.06 11.94
N ARG A 58 -36.50 -12.19 11.39
CA ARG A 58 -37.76 -12.23 12.16
C ARG A 58 -38.29 -13.66 12.39
N GLY A 59 -37.46 -14.69 12.20
CA GLY A 59 -37.83 -16.10 12.36
C GLY A 59 -38.74 -16.68 11.28
N ARG A 60 -39.03 -15.91 10.22
CA ARG A 60 -39.88 -16.37 9.11
C ARG A 60 -39.05 -17.14 8.10
N ALA A 61 -39.64 -18.16 7.50
CA ALA A 61 -39.03 -18.86 6.38
C ALA A 61 -38.78 -17.86 5.22
N VAL A 62 -37.58 -17.91 4.66
CA VAL A 62 -37.18 -17.12 3.48
C VAL A 62 -36.62 -18.08 2.43
N ALA A 63 -36.96 -17.86 1.16
CA ALA A 63 -36.34 -18.61 0.09
C ALA A 63 -34.82 -18.35 0.08
N PRO A 64 -33.97 -19.37 -0.16
CA PRO A 64 -32.55 -19.16 -0.37
C PRO A 64 -32.32 -18.24 -1.56
N ALA A 65 -31.29 -17.39 -1.49
CA ALA A 65 -30.98 -16.38 -2.50
C ALA A 65 -30.35 -16.96 -3.78
N ASP A 66 -30.25 -18.28 -3.88
CA ASP A 66 -29.74 -19.01 -5.05
C ASP A 66 -30.81 -19.01 -6.16
N LEU A 67 -31.06 -17.84 -6.75
CA LEU A 67 -31.79 -17.69 -7.99
C LEU A 67 -30.77 -17.53 -9.11
N ASP A 68 -30.77 -18.51 -10.02
CA ASP A 68 -29.89 -18.74 -11.17
C ASP A 68 -28.44 -19.14 -10.87
N GLU A 69 -27.87 -20.01 -11.72
CA GLU A 69 -26.45 -20.36 -11.62
C GLU A 69 -25.61 -19.08 -11.59
N PRO A 70 -24.65 -18.96 -10.65
CA PRO A 70 -23.77 -17.81 -10.64
C PRO A 70 -23.09 -17.74 -12.00
N ARG A 71 -23.33 -16.64 -12.74
CA ARG A 71 -22.52 -16.31 -13.91
C ARG A 71 -21.07 -16.32 -13.43
N ARG A 72 -20.33 -17.37 -13.79
CA ARG A 72 -18.92 -17.53 -13.42
C ARG A 72 -18.11 -16.52 -14.22
N LEU A 73 -18.07 -15.29 -13.72
CA LEU A 73 -17.10 -14.28 -14.14
C LEU A 73 -15.72 -14.85 -13.81
N ARG A 74 -14.91 -15.10 -14.84
CA ARG A 74 -13.49 -15.40 -14.64
C ARG A 74 -12.81 -14.08 -14.35
N LEU A 75 -12.53 -13.85 -13.08
CA LEU A 75 -11.67 -12.75 -12.65
C LEU A 75 -10.23 -13.08 -13.07
N PRO A 76 -9.43 -12.08 -13.46
CA PRO A 76 -8.01 -12.28 -13.65
C PRO A 76 -7.33 -12.58 -12.31
N GLU A 77 -6.12 -13.11 -12.34
CA GLU A 77 -5.29 -13.26 -11.13
C GLU A 77 -4.68 -11.93 -10.69
N VAL A 78 -4.52 -11.00 -11.65
CA VAL A 78 -3.82 -9.73 -11.48
C VAL A 78 -4.62 -8.59 -12.09
N VAL A 79 -4.67 -7.46 -11.39
CA VAL A 79 -5.21 -6.19 -11.87
C VAL A 79 -4.06 -5.20 -12.04
N THR A 80 -3.94 -4.60 -13.22
CA THR A 80 -2.90 -3.61 -13.54
C THR A 80 -3.53 -2.24 -13.76
N LEU A 81 -3.02 -1.23 -13.07
CA LEU A 81 -3.51 0.14 -13.10
C LEU A 81 -2.34 1.06 -13.50
N ALA A 82 -2.46 1.73 -14.65
CA ALA A 82 -1.54 2.79 -15.03
C ALA A 82 -1.90 4.07 -14.26
N ILE A 83 -0.88 4.72 -13.70
CA ILE A 83 -1.03 6.00 -13.00
C ILE A 83 -0.47 7.07 -13.92
N ASP A 84 -1.35 7.96 -14.35
CA ASP A 84 -1.03 9.07 -15.24
C ASP A 84 -1.41 10.39 -14.58
N ILE A 85 -0.62 11.44 -14.81
CA ILE A 85 -0.91 12.81 -14.38
C ILE A 85 -0.99 13.72 -15.61
N PRO A 86 -2.03 14.56 -15.74
CA PRO A 86 -2.08 15.54 -16.81
C PRO A 86 -0.88 16.50 -16.74
N LEU A 87 -0.11 16.65 -17.82
CA LEU A 87 1.10 17.48 -17.85
C LEU A 87 0.84 18.93 -17.39
N ARG A 88 -0.35 19.45 -17.69
CA ARG A 88 -0.80 20.79 -17.26
C ARG A 88 -0.78 21.01 -15.74
N GLU A 89 -0.94 19.95 -14.95
CA GLU A 89 -0.91 20.04 -13.48
C GLU A 89 0.52 20.18 -12.94
N LEU A 90 1.53 19.88 -13.75
CA LEU A 90 2.94 19.94 -13.38
C LEU A 90 3.62 21.25 -13.80
N LEU A 91 2.95 22.10 -14.59
CA LEU A 91 3.52 23.31 -15.18
C LEU A 91 2.86 24.57 -14.59
N ALA A 92 3.67 25.59 -14.30
CA ALA A 92 3.16 26.87 -13.80
C ALA A 92 2.39 27.69 -14.86
N ASP A 93 2.75 27.56 -16.14
CA ASP A 93 2.08 28.19 -17.28
C ASP A 93 1.98 27.20 -18.46
N PRO A 94 0.94 26.35 -18.49
CA PRO A 94 0.84 25.28 -19.47
C PRO A 94 0.43 25.81 -20.85
N ASN A 95 1.19 25.44 -21.88
CA ASN A 95 0.80 25.71 -23.27
C ASN A 95 -0.52 24.98 -23.59
N PRO A 96 -1.57 25.65 -24.10
CA PRO A 96 -2.85 25.02 -24.39
C PRO A 96 -2.78 23.88 -25.41
N ARG A 97 -1.73 23.82 -26.23
CA ARG A 97 -1.47 22.68 -27.13
C ARG A 97 -1.06 21.39 -26.41
N LEU A 98 -0.66 21.49 -25.15
CA LEU A 98 -0.24 20.37 -24.30
C LEU A 98 -1.33 19.99 -23.28
N ALA A 99 -2.54 20.53 -23.44
CA ALA A 99 -3.65 20.31 -22.53
C ALA A 99 -3.92 18.82 -22.32
N ASP A 100 -3.99 18.04 -23.40
CA ASP A 100 -4.38 16.62 -23.34
C ASP A 100 -3.18 15.66 -23.25
N VAL A 101 -1.99 16.18 -22.91
CA VAL A 101 -0.81 15.35 -22.71
C VAL A 101 -0.83 14.80 -21.29
N GLU A 102 -0.72 13.48 -21.18
CA GLU A 102 -0.57 12.76 -19.91
C GLU A 102 0.88 12.32 -19.72
N VAL A 103 1.34 12.38 -18.48
CA VAL A 103 2.66 11.91 -18.05
C VAL A 103 2.47 10.63 -17.26
N ALA A 104 3.06 9.55 -17.77
CA ALA A 104 3.10 8.28 -17.06
C ALA A 104 3.93 8.41 -15.77
N VAL A 105 3.29 8.13 -14.63
CA VAL A 105 3.93 8.15 -13.32
C VAL A 105 4.48 6.77 -12.97
N GLY A 106 3.73 5.71 -13.28
CA GLY A 106 4.10 4.35 -12.98
C GLY A 106 2.91 3.39 -13.02
N THR A 107 3.15 2.14 -12.65
CA THR A 107 2.13 1.08 -12.70
C THR A 107 1.90 0.48 -11.32
N ILE A 108 0.63 0.43 -10.91
CA ILE A 108 0.20 -0.35 -9.75
C ILE A 108 -0.26 -1.73 -10.21
N VAL A 109 0.27 -2.78 -9.59
CA VAL A 109 -0.16 -4.16 -9.80
C VAL A 109 -0.77 -4.68 -8.51
N TYR A 110 -1.99 -5.22 -8.61
CA TYR A 110 -2.69 -5.88 -7.50
C TYR A 110 -2.87 -7.36 -7.79
N ASP A 111 -2.33 -8.19 -6.92
CA ASP A 111 -2.44 -9.65 -6.97
C ASP A 111 -3.65 -10.09 -6.12
N LEU A 112 -4.66 -10.67 -6.77
CA LEU A 112 -5.94 -11.03 -6.15
C LEU A 112 -5.86 -12.25 -5.22
N GLU A 113 -4.84 -13.10 -5.39
CA GLU A 113 -4.63 -14.29 -4.57
C GLU A 113 -3.94 -13.94 -3.24
N SER A 114 -2.87 -13.15 -3.31
CA SER A 114 -2.06 -12.75 -2.16
C SER A 114 -2.51 -11.45 -1.51
N GLY A 115 -3.33 -10.65 -2.19
CA GLY A 115 -3.78 -9.34 -1.72
C GLY A 115 -2.68 -8.28 -1.69
N ARG A 116 -1.57 -8.49 -2.40
CA ARG A 116 -0.42 -7.57 -2.40
C ARG A 116 -0.50 -6.55 -3.52
N PHE A 117 -0.02 -5.34 -3.23
CA PHE A 117 0.19 -4.29 -4.20
C PHE A 117 1.68 -4.14 -4.53
N THR A 118 2.00 -3.83 -5.78
CA THR A 118 3.33 -3.34 -6.18
C THR A 118 3.21 -2.04 -6.99
N PHE A 119 4.21 -1.18 -6.90
CA PHE A 119 4.40 0.02 -7.73
C PHE A 119 5.73 -0.14 -8.45
N ASP A 120 5.72 -0.15 -9.79
CA ASP A 120 6.91 -0.38 -10.60
C ASP A 120 7.74 -1.58 -10.08
N ASP A 121 7.06 -2.71 -9.88
CA ASP A 121 7.59 -3.98 -9.35
C ASP A 121 8.07 -3.95 -7.89
N GLN A 122 7.96 -2.82 -7.19
CA GLN A 122 8.30 -2.71 -5.78
C GLN A 122 7.06 -2.93 -4.90
N PRO A 123 7.11 -3.81 -3.89
CA PRO A 123 5.96 -4.06 -3.03
C PRO A 123 5.53 -2.78 -2.28
N ILE A 124 4.27 -2.40 -2.48
CA ILE A 124 3.61 -1.35 -1.70
C ILE A 124 2.98 -2.05 -0.49
N GLY A 125 3.68 -1.99 0.65
CA GLY A 125 3.07 -2.28 1.94
C GLY A 125 3.36 -3.66 2.54
N ALA A 126 4.20 -3.64 3.57
CA ALA A 126 3.91 -4.32 4.83
C ALA A 126 3.97 -3.28 5.97
N ASP A 127 4.98 -2.41 5.94
CA ASP A 127 5.23 -1.41 6.98
C ASP A 127 4.13 -0.34 7.03
N GLY A 128 3.63 0.11 5.87
CA GLY A 128 2.58 1.14 5.78
C GLY A 128 1.23 0.66 6.33
N GLU A 129 0.80 -0.55 5.98
CA GLU A 129 -0.45 -1.12 6.48
C GLU A 129 -0.38 -1.42 7.98
N VAL A 130 0.73 -1.98 8.45
CA VAL A 130 0.97 -2.21 9.89
C VAL A 130 0.94 -0.89 10.64
N TYR A 131 1.63 0.13 10.12
CA TYR A 131 1.63 1.48 10.70
C TYR A 131 0.21 2.08 10.76
N LEU A 132 -0.55 2.01 9.67
CA LEU A 132 -1.93 2.52 9.61
C LEU A 132 -2.85 1.76 10.55
N ALA A 133 -2.79 0.42 10.55
CA ALA A 133 -3.59 -0.42 11.44
C ALA A 133 -3.27 -0.13 12.92
N GLU A 134 -2.00 0.07 13.28
CA GLU A 134 -1.63 0.48 14.63
C GLU A 134 -2.16 1.86 15.01
N ARG A 135 -2.05 2.85 14.10
CA ARG A 135 -2.61 4.19 14.33
C ARG A 135 -4.13 4.12 14.49
N CYS A 136 -4.82 3.37 13.64
CA CYS A 136 -6.26 3.15 13.78
C CYS A 136 -6.63 2.43 15.08
N ARG A 137 -5.84 1.47 15.57
CA ARG A 137 -6.09 0.85 16.90
C ARG A 137 -5.91 1.83 18.06
N ARG A 138 -4.99 2.79 17.95
CA ARG A 138 -4.75 3.82 18.98
C ARG A 138 -5.84 4.90 18.98
N HIS A 139 -6.34 5.29 17.82
CA HIS A 139 -7.28 6.40 17.67
C HIS A 139 -8.75 5.97 17.53
N GLY A 140 -9.04 4.83 16.89
CA GLY A 140 -10.40 4.31 16.70
C GLY A 140 -11.11 3.81 17.97
N ARG A 141 -10.44 3.84 19.13
CA ARG A 141 -11.05 3.56 20.45
C ARG A 141 -11.60 4.81 21.14
N ARG A 142 -11.22 6.01 20.69
CA ARG A 142 -11.84 7.27 21.11
C ARG A 142 -12.87 7.62 20.04
N GLY A 143 -14.11 7.20 20.26
CA GLY A 143 -15.23 7.76 19.53
C GLY A 143 -15.33 9.23 19.87
N GLU A 144 -14.75 10.09 19.04
CA GLU A 144 -15.01 11.52 19.08
C GLU A 144 -16.18 11.77 18.13
N PRO A 145 -17.37 12.19 18.62
CA PRO A 145 -18.45 12.62 17.75
C PRO A 145 -18.10 13.98 17.14
N ASP A 146 -18.50 14.18 15.88
CA ASP A 146 -18.45 15.49 15.22
C ASP A 146 -19.31 16.54 15.95
#